data_AF-A0AAF0FDJ5-F1
#
_entry.id   AF-A0AAF0FDJ5-F1
#
_cell.length_a   1.000
_cell.length_b   1.000
_cell.length_c   1.000
_cell.angle_alpha   90.00
_cell.angle_beta   90.00
_cell.angle_gamma   90.00
#
_symmetry.space_group_name_H-M   'P 1'
#
loop_
_entity.id
_entity.type
_entity.pdbx_description
1 polymer ?
#
loop_
_entity_poly.entity_id
_entity_poly.type
_entity_poly.pdbx_seq_one_letter_code
_entity_poly.pdbx_strand_id
1 'polypeptide(L)'
;MGACLSTAGNAGDQDAKQKSLDIDRQIDEEAKRGRSEYKILLLGSGESGKSTIVKQMKIIHQSGYTRDELLVYRLTVLKNLLDSAQTIVLALRRFMLEPEMLVNREAADRILEYNVPADANATLPTDLGAMIISLWSDPVIPVLMNRRTEFYLMDNAEYFFGHAARITSPNYVPNEQDVLHARTKTIGIMETKFRMGELSIHLVDVGGQRSERRKWIHCFEAVTSIIFCVALSEYDQMLLEDSKQNRMAESLVLFESVVNSRWFARTSVILLLNKIDIFRQKIPRQPLSDYFPEYTGGNDVNKAAKYILWRFTLANRAKLNLYPHLTQATDTSNIRLVFAAVKETLLQNSLRETGLL
;
A
#
# COMPACT_ATOMS: atom_id res chain seq x y z
N MET A 1 -47.89 -48.57 40.73
CA MET A 1 -48.41 -47.53 39.81
C MET A 1 -47.50 -46.32 39.97
N GLY A 2 -46.83 -45.75 38.96
CA GLY A 2 -46.96 -45.96 37.52
C GLY A 2 -45.60 -45.97 36.83
N ALA A 3 -45.51 -46.82 35.80
CA ALA A 3 -44.51 -46.72 34.76
C ALA A 3 -44.91 -45.56 33.85
N CYS A 4 -44.09 -44.50 33.78
CA CYS A 4 -44.22 -43.49 32.74
C CYS A 4 -43.47 -44.00 31.51
N LEU A 5 -44.25 -44.41 30.52
CA LEU A 5 -43.81 -44.81 29.19
C LEU A 5 -43.06 -43.65 28.51
N SER A 6 -41.83 -43.92 28.07
CA SER A 6 -41.17 -43.19 27.00
C SER A 6 -41.81 -43.58 25.66
N THR A 7 -42.92 -42.93 25.30
CA THR A 7 -43.56 -43.10 23.98
C THR A 7 -43.11 -42.02 22.99
N ALA A 8 -42.85 -42.51 21.77
CA ALA A 8 -42.68 -41.79 20.51
C ALA A 8 -41.41 -40.93 20.38
N GLY A 9 -40.39 -41.54 19.78
CA GLY A 9 -39.27 -40.81 19.17
C GLY A 9 -39.82 -39.83 18.15
N ASN A 10 -39.74 -38.54 18.47
CA ASN A 10 -40.01 -37.47 17.53
C ASN A 10 -38.92 -37.50 16.47
N ALA A 11 -39.27 -37.82 15.22
CA ALA A 11 -38.37 -37.74 14.08
C ALA A 11 -37.67 -36.36 13.99
N GLY A 12 -38.33 -35.30 14.46
CA GLY A 12 -37.74 -33.97 14.58
C GLY A 12 -36.60 -33.84 15.60
N ASP A 13 -36.57 -34.68 16.64
CA ASP A 13 -35.53 -34.65 17.69
C ASP A 13 -34.28 -35.41 17.25
N GLN A 14 -34.46 -36.48 16.45
CA GLN A 14 -33.35 -37.15 15.75
C GLN A 14 -32.77 -36.28 14.62
N ASP A 15 -33.61 -35.59 13.85
CA ASP A 15 -33.16 -34.66 12.80
C ASP A 15 -32.43 -33.44 13.37
N ALA A 16 -32.90 -32.90 14.50
CA ALA A 16 -32.20 -31.84 15.24
C ALA A 16 -30.84 -32.30 15.77
N LYS A 17 -30.75 -33.52 16.31
CA LYS A 17 -29.50 -34.09 16.79
C LYS A 17 -28.50 -34.35 15.65
N GLN A 18 -28.98 -34.81 14.49
CA GLN A 18 -28.13 -34.99 13.31
C GLN A 18 -27.62 -33.64 12.79
N LYS A 19 -28.49 -32.62 12.69
CA LYS A 19 -28.08 -31.25 12.33
C LYS A 19 -27.06 -30.68 13.31
N SER A 20 -27.23 -30.90 14.61
CA SER A 20 -26.25 -30.47 15.61
C SER A 20 -24.90 -31.13 15.40
N LEU A 21 -24.86 -32.44 15.15
CA LEU A 21 -23.62 -33.16 14.86
C LEU A 21 -22.95 -32.70 13.56
N ASP A 22 -23.74 -32.40 12.54
CA ASP A 22 -23.23 -31.88 11.27
C ASP A 22 -22.66 -30.45 11.44
N ILE A 23 -23.30 -29.62 12.26
CA ILE A 23 -22.79 -28.29 12.66
C ILE A 23 -21.50 -28.44 13.47
N ASP A 24 -21.47 -29.30 14.48
CA ASP A 24 -20.27 -29.54 15.31
C ASP A 24 -19.10 -30.04 14.44
N ARG A 25 -19.39 -30.93 13.48
CA ARG A 25 -18.39 -31.39 12.52
C ARG A 25 -17.90 -30.27 11.61
N GLN A 26 -18.79 -29.41 11.11
CA GLN A 26 -18.41 -28.24 10.33
C GLN A 26 -17.53 -27.29 11.15
N ILE A 27 -17.89 -27.03 12.41
CA ILE A 27 -17.12 -26.20 13.34
C ILE A 27 -15.72 -26.80 13.58
N ASP A 28 -15.61 -28.12 13.77
CA ASP A 28 -14.32 -28.79 13.95
C ASP A 28 -13.46 -28.76 12.68
N GLU A 29 -14.05 -28.93 11.50
CA GLU A 29 -13.37 -28.81 10.22
C GLU A 29 -12.92 -27.36 9.95
N GLU A 30 -13.76 -26.37 10.26
CA GLU A 30 -13.43 -24.94 10.22
C GLU A 30 -12.36 -24.57 11.24
N ALA A 31 -12.40 -25.12 12.46
CA ALA A 31 -11.38 -24.90 13.48
C ALA A 31 -10.02 -25.47 13.06
N LYS A 32 -10.00 -26.65 12.43
CA LYS A 32 -8.77 -27.23 11.85
C LYS A 32 -8.24 -26.41 10.67
N ARG A 33 -9.13 -25.90 9.80
CA ARG A 33 -8.75 -25.00 8.69
C ARG A 33 -8.26 -23.64 9.20
N GLY A 34 -8.92 -23.07 10.21
CA GLY A 34 -8.54 -21.81 10.86
C GLY A 34 -7.18 -21.90 11.57
N ARG A 35 -6.85 -23.06 12.17
CA ARG A 35 -5.50 -23.34 12.68
C ARG A 35 -4.41 -23.36 11.60
N SER A 36 -4.79 -23.43 10.32
CA SER A 36 -3.88 -23.48 9.17
C SER A 36 -3.84 -22.16 8.39
N GLU A 37 -4.58 -21.13 8.83
CA GLU A 37 -4.63 -19.82 8.19
C GLU A 37 -3.72 -18.82 8.91
N TYR A 38 -2.81 -18.20 8.16
CA TYR A 38 -1.87 -17.20 8.66
C TYR A 38 -2.45 -15.82 8.42
N LYS A 39 -2.90 -15.18 9.50
CA LYS A 39 -3.43 -13.82 9.44
C LYS A 39 -2.28 -12.81 9.46
N ILE A 40 -2.16 -12.06 8.37
CA ILE A 40 -1.15 -11.03 8.18
C ILE A 40 -1.83 -9.66 8.17
N LEU A 41 -1.38 -8.76 9.03
CA LEU A 41 -1.90 -7.41 9.10
C LEU A 41 -0.95 -6.43 8.41
N LEU A 42 -1.46 -5.64 7.46
CA LEU A 42 -0.69 -4.68 6.69
C LEU A 42 -0.87 -3.27 7.27
N LEU A 43 0.18 -2.73 7.89
CA LEU A 43 0.17 -1.45 8.59
C LEU A 43 1.18 -0.46 7.99
N GLY A 44 1.03 0.81 8.36
CA GLY A 44 1.91 1.90 7.92
C GLY A 44 1.13 3.18 7.61
N SER A 45 1.88 4.29 7.48
CA SER A 45 1.33 5.61 7.18
C SER A 45 0.56 5.65 5.85
N GLY A 46 -0.21 6.72 5.61
CA GLY A 46 -0.80 6.96 4.30
C GLY A 46 0.28 6.93 3.21
N GLU A 47 -0.03 6.39 2.05
CA GLU A 47 0.89 6.39 0.88
C GLU A 47 2.17 5.56 1.01
N SER A 48 2.37 4.81 2.11
CA SER A 48 3.58 4.01 2.31
C SER A 48 3.74 2.79 1.37
N GLY A 49 2.72 2.48 0.57
CA GLY A 49 2.72 1.41 -0.43
C GLY A 49 1.96 0.14 -0.02
N LYS A 50 1.19 0.17 1.07
CA LYS A 50 0.35 -0.97 1.52
C LYS A 50 -0.52 -1.55 0.40
N SER A 51 -1.41 -0.75 -0.18
CA SER A 51 -2.31 -1.27 -1.22
C SER A 51 -1.56 -1.70 -2.49
N THR A 52 -0.35 -1.20 -2.73
CA THR A 52 0.53 -1.73 -3.79
C THR A 52 1.02 -3.14 -3.46
N ILE A 53 1.38 -3.42 -2.20
CA ILE A 53 1.70 -4.79 -1.75
C ILE A 53 0.50 -5.74 -1.93
N VAL A 54 -0.72 -5.30 -1.62
CA VAL A 54 -1.94 -6.11 -1.86
C VAL A 54 -2.11 -6.43 -3.34
N LYS A 55 -1.94 -5.43 -4.22
CA LYS A 55 -1.99 -5.62 -5.68
C LYS A 55 -0.92 -6.61 -6.16
N GLN A 56 0.28 -6.54 -5.60
CA GLN A 56 1.34 -7.51 -5.89
C GLN A 56 0.96 -8.93 -5.47
N MET A 57 0.25 -9.12 -4.35
CA MET A 57 -0.19 -10.47 -3.95
C MET A 57 -1.14 -11.08 -4.98
N LYS A 58 -2.01 -10.26 -5.58
CA LYS A 58 -2.87 -10.70 -6.68
C LYS A 58 -2.07 -11.10 -7.92
N ILE A 59 -1.08 -10.30 -8.32
CA ILE A 59 -0.19 -10.59 -9.45
C ILE A 59 0.62 -11.88 -9.23
N ILE A 60 1.15 -12.05 -8.03
CA ILE A 60 2.10 -13.13 -7.73
C ILE A 60 1.38 -14.45 -7.42
N HIS A 61 0.22 -14.41 -6.74
CA HIS A 61 -0.44 -15.59 -6.18
C HIS A 61 -1.87 -15.87 -6.68
N GLN A 62 -2.47 -14.98 -7.48
CA GLN A 62 -3.87 -15.11 -7.95
C GLN A 62 -4.00 -14.92 -9.47
N SER A 63 -2.97 -15.29 -10.24
CA SER A 63 -2.98 -15.24 -11.72
C SER A 63 -3.14 -13.85 -12.33
N GLY A 64 -2.81 -12.79 -11.60
CA GLY A 64 -2.83 -11.43 -12.15
C GLY A 64 -4.23 -10.82 -12.24
N TYR A 65 -4.37 -9.90 -13.17
CA TYR A 65 -5.62 -9.19 -13.43
C TYR A 65 -6.21 -9.61 -14.78
N THR A 66 -7.50 -9.92 -14.79
CA THR A 66 -8.21 -10.12 -16.06
C THR A 66 -8.39 -8.80 -16.80
N ARG A 67 -8.72 -8.85 -18.10
CA ARG A 67 -8.99 -7.63 -18.89
C ARG A 67 -10.08 -6.77 -18.26
N ASP A 68 -11.15 -7.39 -17.77
CA ASP A 68 -12.27 -6.66 -17.15
C ASP A 68 -11.85 -5.99 -15.83
N GLU A 69 -11.03 -6.68 -15.04
CA GLU A 69 -10.48 -6.10 -13.81
C GLU A 69 -9.51 -4.94 -14.09
N LEU A 70 -8.70 -5.05 -15.14
CA LEU A 70 -7.84 -3.95 -15.60
C LEU A 70 -8.67 -2.74 -16.01
N LEU A 71 -9.79 -2.95 -16.70
CA LEU A 71 -10.69 -1.87 -17.13
C LEU A 71 -11.29 -1.09 -15.95
N VAL A 72 -11.53 -1.74 -14.81
CA VAL A 72 -11.99 -1.05 -13.58
C VAL A 72 -11.00 0.04 -13.12
N TYR A 73 -9.70 -0.14 -13.37
CA TYR A 73 -8.68 0.85 -13.01
C TYR A 73 -8.56 2.01 -14.00
N ARG A 74 -9.21 1.95 -15.17
CA ARG A 74 -9.07 2.97 -16.21
C ARG A 74 -9.39 4.36 -15.67
N LEU A 75 -10.55 4.52 -15.04
CA LEU A 75 -10.99 5.80 -14.48
C LEU A 75 -10.00 6.33 -13.43
N THR A 76 -9.49 5.46 -12.56
CA THR A 76 -8.50 5.85 -11.53
C THR A 76 -7.20 6.33 -12.17
N VAL A 77 -6.69 5.64 -13.19
CA VAL A 77 -5.45 6.03 -13.88
C VAL A 77 -5.62 7.36 -14.60
N LEU A 78 -6.73 7.56 -15.32
CA LEU A 78 -7.02 8.82 -15.98
C LEU A 78 -7.13 9.98 -14.99
N LYS A 79 -7.81 9.76 -13.85
CA LYS A 79 -7.89 10.75 -12.77
C LYS A 79 -6.52 11.05 -12.19
N ASN A 80 -5.70 10.04 -11.88
CA ASN A 80 -4.36 10.30 -11.33
C ASN A 80 -3.46 11.08 -12.30
N LEU A 81 -3.54 10.80 -13.61
CA LEU A 81 -2.82 11.57 -14.63
C LEU A 81 -3.31 13.03 -14.67
N LEU A 82 -4.63 13.24 -14.73
CA LEU A 82 -5.22 14.59 -14.77
C LEU A 82 -4.93 15.37 -13.49
N ASP A 83 -5.18 14.79 -12.31
CA ASP A 83 -4.94 15.41 -11.01
C ASP A 83 -3.46 15.82 -10.87
N SER A 84 -2.53 14.99 -11.38
CA SER A 84 -1.10 15.31 -11.41
C SER A 84 -0.81 16.48 -12.34
N ALA A 85 -1.41 16.51 -13.54
CA ALA A 85 -1.26 17.62 -14.48
C ALA A 85 -1.79 18.93 -13.90
N GLN A 86 -2.98 18.89 -13.28
CA GLN A 86 -3.58 20.05 -12.61
C GLN A 86 -2.71 20.55 -11.46
N THR A 87 -2.16 19.63 -10.67
CA THR A 87 -1.22 19.95 -9.59
C THR A 87 0.02 20.69 -10.11
N ILE A 88 0.59 20.23 -11.23
CA ILE A 88 1.73 20.91 -11.89
C ILE A 88 1.34 22.34 -12.30
N VAL A 89 0.20 22.54 -12.94
CA VAL A 89 -0.25 23.88 -13.35
C VAL A 89 -0.48 24.79 -12.14
N LEU A 90 -1.13 24.30 -11.08
CA LEU A 90 -1.31 25.06 -9.83
C LEU A 90 0.02 25.44 -9.19
N ALA A 91 1.01 24.54 -9.22
CA ALA A 91 2.33 24.80 -8.69
C ALA A 91 3.08 25.86 -9.52
N LEU A 92 3.01 25.79 -10.86
CA LEU A 92 3.56 26.83 -11.74
C LEU A 92 3.00 28.22 -11.39
N ARG A 93 1.68 28.35 -11.27
CA ARG A 93 1.02 29.60 -10.86
C ARG A 93 1.46 30.08 -9.48
N ARG A 94 1.48 29.17 -8.50
CA ARG A 94 1.89 29.48 -7.12
C ARG A 94 3.32 30.03 -7.05
N PHE A 95 4.22 29.51 -7.88
CA PHE A 95 5.62 29.90 -7.91
C PHE A 95 5.93 30.99 -8.92
N MET A 96 4.92 31.54 -9.59
CA MET A 96 5.06 32.55 -10.65
C MET A 96 6.02 32.08 -11.75
N LEU A 97 5.97 30.79 -12.08
CA LEU A 97 6.69 30.18 -13.19
C LEU A 97 5.73 30.06 -14.37
N GLU A 98 6.17 30.50 -15.55
CA GLU A 98 5.40 30.42 -16.78
C GLU A 98 5.97 29.33 -17.69
N PRO A 99 5.13 28.52 -18.35
CA PRO A 99 5.58 27.64 -19.42
C PRO A 99 6.40 28.41 -20.48
N GLU A 100 7.51 27.83 -20.91
CA GLU A 100 8.35 28.44 -21.95
C GLU A 100 7.68 28.30 -23.33
N MET A 101 6.94 27.22 -23.56
CA MET A 101 6.18 27.02 -24.79
C MET A 101 4.84 27.75 -24.71
N LEU A 102 4.57 28.67 -25.65
CA LEU A 102 3.33 29.45 -25.67
C LEU A 102 2.06 28.59 -25.68
N VAL A 103 2.08 27.47 -26.42
CA VAL A 103 0.95 26.52 -26.46
C VAL A 103 0.59 25.96 -25.08
N ASN A 104 1.57 25.81 -24.19
CA ASN A 104 1.35 25.30 -22.85
C ASN A 104 0.75 26.36 -21.91
N ARG A 105 0.94 27.66 -22.20
CA ARG A 105 0.28 28.75 -21.46
C ARG A 105 -1.22 28.74 -21.69
N GLU A 106 -1.64 28.58 -22.94
CA GLU A 106 -3.05 28.48 -23.31
C GLU A 106 -3.70 27.16 -22.84
N ALA A 107 -2.92 26.07 -22.86
CA ALA A 107 -3.39 24.76 -22.40
C ALA A 107 -3.62 24.68 -20.89
N ALA A 108 -2.92 25.51 -20.10
CA ALA A 108 -2.94 25.46 -18.63
C ALA A 108 -4.35 25.62 -18.04
N ASP A 109 -5.13 26.61 -18.51
CA ASP A 109 -6.51 26.82 -18.05
C ASP A 109 -7.40 25.62 -18.40
N ARG A 110 -7.28 25.11 -19.62
CA ARG A 110 -8.07 23.97 -20.08
C ARG A 110 -7.77 22.69 -19.29
N ILE A 111 -6.50 22.44 -18.93
CA ILE A 111 -6.12 21.31 -18.07
C ILE A 111 -6.75 21.46 -16.68
N LEU A 112 -6.74 22.67 -16.11
CA LEU A 112 -7.30 22.95 -14.78
C LEU A 112 -8.81 22.79 -14.71
N GLU A 113 -9.54 23.21 -15.75
CA GLU A 113 -11.00 23.20 -15.75
C GLU A 113 -11.59 21.82 -16.08
N TYR A 114 -10.82 20.96 -16.75
CA TYR A 114 -11.32 19.65 -17.17
C TYR A 114 -11.56 18.72 -15.98
N ASN A 115 -12.63 17.93 -16.06
CA ASN A 115 -12.95 16.89 -15.09
C ASN A 115 -13.23 15.58 -15.83
N VAL A 116 -12.59 14.49 -15.40
CA VAL A 116 -12.85 13.17 -16.00
C VAL A 116 -14.28 12.75 -15.67
N PRO A 117 -15.12 12.41 -16.67
CA PRO A 117 -16.46 11.90 -16.44
C PRO A 117 -16.43 10.67 -15.52
N ALA A 118 -17.41 10.54 -14.62
CA ALA A 118 -17.55 9.39 -13.72
C ALA A 118 -18.13 8.16 -14.45
N ASP A 119 -17.51 7.77 -15.56
CA ASP A 119 -17.90 6.65 -16.42
C ASP A 119 -16.77 5.59 -16.45
N ALA A 120 -17.14 4.31 -16.42
CA ALA A 120 -16.21 3.19 -16.59
C ALA A 120 -15.54 3.19 -17.99
N ASN A 121 -16.22 3.74 -18.99
CA ASN A 121 -15.70 3.92 -20.35
C ASN A 121 -15.10 5.30 -20.59
N ALA A 122 -14.83 6.08 -19.54
CA ALA A 122 -14.22 7.40 -19.67
C ALA A 122 -12.91 7.31 -20.45
N THR A 123 -12.75 8.25 -21.38
CA THR A 123 -11.51 8.53 -22.10
C THR A 123 -11.20 10.02 -21.93
N LEU A 124 -9.94 10.41 -22.15
CA LEU A 124 -9.60 11.82 -22.25
C LEU A 124 -9.70 12.26 -23.71
N PRO A 125 -10.18 13.49 -23.99
CA PRO A 125 -10.11 14.08 -25.32
C PRO A 125 -8.67 14.05 -25.86
N THR A 126 -8.51 13.71 -27.13
CA THR A 126 -7.19 13.56 -27.77
C THR A 126 -6.34 14.82 -27.64
N ASP A 127 -6.98 15.99 -27.78
CA ASP A 127 -6.33 17.29 -27.64
C ASP A 127 -5.91 17.57 -26.20
N LEU A 128 -6.73 17.23 -25.20
CA LEU A 128 -6.34 17.31 -23.79
C LEU A 128 -5.15 16.39 -23.47
N GLY A 129 -5.13 15.17 -24.03
CA GLY A 129 -3.99 14.27 -23.90
C GLY A 129 -2.70 14.87 -24.47
N ALA A 130 -2.79 15.48 -25.66
CA ALA A 130 -1.66 16.19 -26.28
C ALA A 130 -1.18 17.38 -25.43
N MET A 131 -2.10 18.14 -24.83
CA MET A 131 -1.78 19.23 -23.91
C MET A 131 -1.01 18.76 -22.69
N ILE A 132 -1.42 17.66 -22.05
CA ILE A 132 -0.73 17.10 -20.88
C ILE A 132 0.69 16.63 -21.25
N ILE A 133 0.84 15.97 -22.41
CA ILE A 133 2.15 15.51 -22.92
C ILE A 133 3.07 16.70 -23.21
N SER A 134 2.53 17.74 -23.86
CA SER A 134 3.27 18.97 -24.18
C SER A 134 3.69 19.73 -22.93
N LEU A 135 2.80 19.83 -21.94
CA LEU A 135 3.09 20.48 -20.66
C LEU A 135 4.24 19.77 -19.92
N TRP A 136 4.21 18.44 -19.84
CA TRP A 136 5.27 17.68 -19.16
C TRP A 136 6.64 17.79 -19.85
N SER A 137 6.63 18.05 -21.16
CA SER A 137 7.84 18.25 -21.97
C SER A 137 8.34 19.69 -21.95
N ASP A 138 7.65 20.61 -21.28
CA ASP A 138 8.03 22.02 -21.23
C ASP A 138 9.35 22.22 -20.46
N PRO A 139 10.29 23.05 -20.95
CA PRO A 139 11.55 23.33 -20.26
C PRO A 139 11.40 23.93 -18.85
N VAL A 140 10.22 24.47 -18.49
CA VAL A 140 9.94 24.94 -17.12
C VAL A 140 9.83 23.79 -16.11
N ILE A 141 9.49 22.57 -16.55
CA ILE A 141 9.18 21.45 -15.65
C ILE A 141 10.37 21.05 -14.77
N PRO A 142 11.61 20.88 -15.29
CA PRO A 142 12.77 20.64 -14.44
C PRO A 142 12.97 21.71 -13.35
N VAL A 143 12.71 22.99 -13.67
CA VAL A 143 12.80 24.11 -12.71
C VAL A 143 11.77 23.95 -11.60
N LEU A 144 10.53 23.64 -11.96
CA LEU A 144 9.47 23.36 -10.99
C LEU A 144 9.79 22.14 -10.12
N MET A 145 10.31 21.06 -10.71
CA MET A 145 10.60 19.81 -10.01
C MET A 145 11.74 19.94 -8.99
N ASN A 146 12.63 20.92 -9.15
CA ASN A 146 13.60 21.28 -8.10
C ASN A 146 12.94 21.80 -6.81
N ARG A 147 11.69 22.28 -6.91
CA ARG A 147 10.86 22.76 -5.80
C ARG A 147 9.80 21.75 -5.34
N ARG A 148 9.93 20.47 -5.72
CA ARG A 148 8.95 19.40 -5.41
C ARG A 148 8.64 19.23 -3.92
N THR A 149 9.52 19.65 -3.02
CA THR A 149 9.27 19.58 -1.56
C THR A 149 8.32 20.67 -1.06
N GLU A 150 8.12 21.74 -1.83
CA GLU A 150 7.30 22.90 -1.45
C GLU A 150 5.82 22.75 -1.82
N PHE A 151 5.47 21.70 -2.57
CA PHE A 151 4.10 21.36 -2.95
C PHE A 151 3.89 19.86 -2.96
N TYR A 152 2.65 19.42 -2.81
CA TYR A 152 2.34 18.01 -2.91
C TYR A 152 2.17 17.62 -4.38
N LEU A 153 2.92 16.62 -4.83
CA LEU A 153 2.73 15.91 -6.10
C LEU A 153 2.68 14.42 -5.82
N MET A 154 1.78 13.69 -6.47
CA MET A 154 1.70 12.24 -6.28
C MET A 154 3.00 11.56 -6.72
N ASP A 155 3.49 10.59 -5.95
CA ASP A 155 4.78 9.92 -6.23
C ASP A 155 4.84 9.19 -7.58
N ASN A 156 3.68 8.77 -8.08
CA ASN A 156 3.47 8.08 -9.35
C ASN A 156 3.29 9.04 -10.55
N ALA A 157 3.33 10.36 -10.33
CA ALA A 157 3.07 11.36 -11.38
C ALA A 157 4.03 11.19 -12.56
N GLU A 158 5.33 11.04 -12.30
CA GLU A 158 6.36 10.84 -13.35
C GLU A 158 6.10 9.59 -14.19
N TYR A 159 5.64 8.49 -13.57
CA TYR A 159 5.25 7.29 -14.30
C TYR A 159 4.09 7.58 -15.26
N PHE A 160 3.04 8.24 -14.80
CA PHE A 160 1.88 8.54 -15.65
C PHE A 160 2.21 9.53 -16.76
N PHE A 161 2.99 10.58 -16.48
CA PHE A 161 3.42 11.51 -17.52
C PHE A 161 4.30 10.82 -18.57
N GLY A 162 5.24 9.97 -18.16
CA GLY A 162 6.08 9.19 -19.07
C GLY A 162 5.30 8.22 -19.96
N HIS A 163 4.09 7.83 -19.56
CA HIS A 163 3.19 6.95 -20.32
C HIS A 163 1.93 7.66 -20.84
N ALA A 164 1.88 8.99 -20.76
CA ALA A 164 0.67 9.76 -21.06
C ALA A 164 0.14 9.46 -22.47
N ALA A 165 1.02 9.37 -23.48
CA ALA A 165 0.63 9.02 -24.85
C ALA A 165 -0.14 7.70 -24.97
N ARG A 166 0.25 6.68 -24.19
CA ARG A 166 -0.46 5.38 -24.16
C ARG A 166 -1.76 5.49 -23.36
N ILE A 167 -1.72 6.19 -22.22
CA ILE A 167 -2.85 6.33 -21.29
C ILE A 167 -3.98 7.15 -21.90
N THR A 168 -3.67 8.18 -22.68
CA THR A 168 -4.66 9.06 -23.32
C THR A 168 -5.11 8.56 -24.70
N SER A 169 -4.68 7.38 -25.12
CA SER A 169 -5.12 6.77 -26.38
C SER A 169 -6.60 6.37 -26.29
N PRO A 170 -7.42 6.55 -27.35
CA PRO A 170 -8.84 6.18 -27.34
C PRO A 170 -9.10 4.71 -27.01
N ASN A 171 -8.17 3.81 -27.36
CA ASN A 171 -8.27 2.37 -27.14
C ASN A 171 -7.49 1.91 -25.90
N TYR A 172 -7.15 2.82 -24.99
CA TYR A 172 -6.36 2.54 -23.80
C TYR A 172 -7.01 1.47 -22.92
N VAL A 173 -6.25 0.41 -22.63
CA VAL A 173 -6.54 -0.58 -21.60
C VAL A 173 -5.39 -0.55 -20.59
N PRO A 174 -5.67 -0.36 -19.29
CA PRO A 174 -4.62 -0.40 -18.27
C PRO A 174 -3.87 -1.73 -18.29
N ASN A 175 -2.59 -1.69 -17.96
CA ASN A 175 -1.79 -2.88 -17.69
C ASN A 175 -1.53 -3.02 -16.18
N GLU A 176 -0.89 -4.11 -15.76
CA GLU A 176 -0.58 -4.34 -14.35
C GLU A 176 0.30 -3.23 -13.74
N GLN A 177 1.19 -2.63 -14.54
CA GLN A 177 2.03 -1.53 -14.07
C GLN A 177 1.22 -0.26 -13.79
N ASP A 178 0.19 0.02 -14.60
CA ASP A 178 -0.77 1.08 -14.34
C ASP A 178 -1.55 0.81 -13.07
N VAL A 179 -1.96 -0.44 -12.84
CA VAL A 179 -2.65 -0.85 -11.61
C VAL A 179 -1.76 -0.66 -10.39
N LEU A 180 -0.49 -1.05 -10.45
CA LEU A 180 0.46 -0.89 -9.34
C LEU A 180 0.71 0.58 -8.99
N HIS A 181 0.72 1.46 -10.00
CA HIS A 181 0.84 2.90 -9.80
C HIS A 181 -0.49 3.57 -9.46
N ALA A 182 -1.63 3.00 -9.83
CA ALA A 182 -2.94 3.60 -9.58
C ALA A 182 -3.17 3.85 -8.08
N ARG A 183 -3.57 5.06 -7.76
CA ARG A 183 -3.75 5.56 -6.41
C ARG A 183 -5.22 5.85 -6.15
N THR A 184 -5.77 5.13 -5.18
CA THR A 184 -7.06 5.39 -4.56
C THR A 184 -6.86 5.45 -3.05
N LYS A 185 -7.49 6.42 -2.38
CA LYS A 185 -7.46 6.47 -0.92
C LYS A 185 -8.18 5.24 -0.36
N THR A 186 -7.45 4.37 0.32
CA THR A 186 -8.02 3.21 1.01
C THR A 186 -8.81 3.67 2.23
N ILE A 187 -10.09 3.27 2.28
CA ILE A 187 -11.01 3.58 3.37
C ILE A 187 -11.48 2.25 3.97
N GLY A 188 -11.52 2.16 5.30
CA GLY A 188 -11.95 0.96 6.00
C GLY A 188 -10.91 -0.16 6.01
N ILE A 189 -11.41 -1.39 6.04
CA ILE A 189 -10.65 -2.63 6.16
C ILE A 189 -10.98 -3.49 4.94
N MET A 190 -9.96 -3.95 4.23
CA MET A 190 -10.10 -4.89 3.12
C MET A 190 -9.37 -6.18 3.45
N GLU A 191 -10.03 -7.30 3.20
CA GLU A 191 -9.47 -8.62 3.47
C GLU A 191 -9.27 -9.37 2.15
N THR A 192 -8.15 -10.06 2.03
CA THR A 192 -7.82 -10.87 0.86
C THR A 192 -7.25 -12.19 1.30
N LYS A 193 -7.82 -13.28 0.81
CA LYS A 193 -7.37 -14.64 1.08
C LYS A 193 -6.71 -15.21 -0.15
N PHE A 194 -5.53 -15.80 0.00
CA PHE A 194 -4.79 -16.45 -1.08
C PHE A 194 -3.89 -17.56 -0.57
N ARG A 195 -3.45 -18.44 -1.46
CA ARG A 195 -2.47 -19.47 -1.14
C ARG A 195 -1.06 -19.04 -1.54
N MET A 196 -0.10 -19.20 -0.64
CA MET A 196 1.31 -18.97 -0.88
C MET A 196 2.09 -20.28 -0.76
N GLY A 197 2.04 -21.09 -1.82
CA GLY A 197 2.43 -22.51 -1.76
C GLY A 197 1.41 -23.29 -0.93
N GLU A 198 1.88 -23.95 0.14
CA GLU A 198 1.03 -24.71 1.06
C GLU A 198 0.37 -23.84 2.15
N LEU A 199 0.84 -22.60 2.31
CA LEU A 199 0.31 -21.68 3.32
C LEU A 199 -1.00 -21.04 2.86
N SER A 200 -2.02 -21.06 3.71
CA SER A 200 -3.23 -20.24 3.54
C SER A 200 -3.01 -18.88 4.19
N ILE A 201 -2.99 -17.80 3.41
CA ILE A 201 -2.75 -16.44 3.89
C ILE A 201 -4.06 -15.66 3.93
N HIS A 202 -4.32 -15.02 5.06
CA HIS A 202 -5.38 -14.02 5.23
C HIS A 202 -4.73 -12.65 5.44
N LEU A 203 -4.65 -11.88 4.37
CA LEU A 203 -4.08 -10.53 4.39
C LEU A 203 -5.17 -9.51 4.69
N VAL A 204 -4.92 -8.66 5.67
CA VAL A 204 -5.81 -7.56 6.07
C VAL A 204 -5.12 -6.23 5.77
N ASP A 205 -5.65 -5.47 4.80
CA ASP A 205 -5.22 -4.10 4.47
C ASP A 205 -6.13 -3.09 5.15
N VAL A 206 -5.52 -2.13 5.84
CA VAL A 206 -6.24 -1.07 6.54
C VAL A 206 -5.81 0.30 6.05
N GLY A 207 -6.75 1.25 6.04
CA GLY A 207 -6.44 2.65 5.71
C GLY A 207 -5.32 3.21 6.60
N GLY A 208 -4.27 3.78 5.97
CA GLY A 208 -3.09 4.31 6.67
C GLY A 208 -3.23 5.73 7.23
N GLN A 209 -4.24 6.46 6.77
CA GLN A 209 -4.52 7.85 7.14
C GLN A 209 -5.01 7.94 8.59
N ARG A 210 -4.76 9.08 9.25
CA ARG A 210 -5.08 9.25 10.67
C ARG A 210 -6.56 8.98 10.99
N SER A 211 -7.47 9.38 10.08
CA SER A 211 -8.92 9.14 10.22
C SER A 211 -9.31 7.67 10.25
N GLU A 212 -8.53 6.80 9.61
CA GLU A 212 -8.85 5.38 9.47
C GLU A 212 -8.32 4.52 10.62
N ARG A 213 -7.33 5.01 11.38
CA ARG A 213 -6.62 4.22 12.40
C ARG A 213 -7.48 3.75 13.57
N ARG A 214 -8.55 4.47 13.87
CA ARG A 214 -9.52 4.05 14.92
C ARG A 214 -10.15 2.70 14.59
N LYS A 215 -10.21 2.31 13.31
CA LYS A 215 -10.79 1.04 12.86
C LYS A 215 -9.81 -0.13 13.01
N TRP A 216 -8.52 0.12 13.20
CA TRP A 216 -7.48 -0.91 13.21
C TRP A 216 -7.68 -1.93 14.33
N ILE A 217 -8.17 -1.50 15.50
CA ILE A 217 -8.39 -2.39 16.65
C ILE A 217 -9.30 -3.58 16.32
N HIS A 218 -10.22 -3.42 15.35
CA HIS A 218 -11.16 -4.48 14.93
C HIS A 218 -10.50 -5.65 14.19
N CYS A 219 -9.22 -5.54 13.82
CA CYS A 219 -8.50 -6.60 13.11
C CYS A 219 -7.28 -7.14 13.85
N PHE A 220 -7.04 -6.72 15.10
CA PHE A 220 -5.83 -7.08 15.87
C PHE A 220 -5.88 -8.47 16.51
N GLU A 221 -7.03 -9.12 16.57
CA GLU A 221 -7.15 -10.46 17.12
C GLU A 221 -6.51 -11.52 16.21
N ALA A 222 -5.79 -12.47 16.83
CA ALA A 222 -5.18 -13.63 16.17
C ALA A 222 -4.24 -13.28 14.99
N VAL A 223 -3.53 -12.16 15.06
CA VAL A 223 -2.55 -11.77 14.03
C VAL A 223 -1.25 -12.54 14.20
N THR A 224 -0.92 -13.36 13.20
CA THR A 224 0.31 -14.16 13.16
C THR A 224 1.53 -13.29 12.87
N SER A 225 1.42 -12.33 11.95
CA SER A 225 2.52 -11.41 11.59
C SER A 225 2.03 -10.07 11.10
N ILE A 226 2.83 -9.03 11.31
CA ILE A 226 2.60 -7.69 10.79
C ILE A 226 3.55 -7.43 9.63
N ILE A 227 3.03 -6.92 8.53
CA ILE A 227 3.84 -6.24 7.52
C ILE A 227 3.67 -4.74 7.75
N PHE A 228 4.74 -4.07 8.17
CA PHE A 228 4.74 -2.62 8.36
C PHE A 228 5.48 -1.94 7.21
N CYS A 229 4.75 -1.13 6.42
CA CYS A 229 5.29 -0.40 5.28
C CYS A 229 5.73 1.01 5.68
N VAL A 230 7.00 1.32 5.42
CA VAL A 230 7.63 2.64 5.58
C VAL A 230 8.02 3.15 4.20
N ALA A 231 7.63 4.38 3.85
CA ALA A 231 8.13 5.02 2.64
C ALA A 231 9.44 5.75 2.94
N LEU A 232 10.57 5.20 2.46
CA LEU A 232 11.89 5.82 2.66
C LEU A 232 11.96 7.22 2.06
N SER A 233 11.27 7.47 0.95
CA SER A 233 11.30 8.73 0.21
C SER A 233 10.58 9.91 0.88
N GLU A 234 9.92 9.69 2.02
CA GLU A 234 9.08 10.69 2.71
C GLU A 234 9.82 11.40 3.88
N TYR A 235 11.14 11.24 3.97
CA TYR A 235 11.98 11.82 5.04
C TYR A 235 11.97 13.36 5.10
N ASP A 236 11.67 14.00 3.98
CA ASP A 236 11.69 15.43 3.71
C ASP A 236 10.29 16.04 3.51
N GLN A 237 9.24 15.23 3.63
CA GLN A 237 7.87 15.63 3.31
C GLN A 237 7.03 15.87 4.57
N MET A 238 6.06 16.78 4.46
CA MET A 238 5.03 17.01 5.48
C MET A 238 3.75 16.19 5.19
N LEU A 239 2.95 15.91 6.22
CA LEU A 239 1.67 15.23 6.04
C LEU A 239 0.70 16.12 5.26
N LEU A 240 -0.16 15.49 4.46
CA LEU A 240 -1.31 16.17 3.84
C LEU A 240 -2.32 16.64 4.88
N GLU A 241 -2.44 15.90 5.97
CA GLU A 241 -3.41 16.13 7.04
C GLU A 241 -2.92 17.22 8.03
N ASP A 242 -1.61 17.50 8.04
CA ASP A 242 -0.96 18.40 8.99
C ASP A 242 0.39 18.89 8.43
N SER A 243 0.42 20.14 7.96
CA SER A 243 1.60 20.73 7.30
C SER A 243 2.79 20.99 8.23
N LYS A 244 2.64 20.79 9.54
CA LYS A 244 3.72 20.95 10.53
C LYS A 244 4.40 19.64 10.90
N GLN A 245 3.82 18.51 10.52
CA GLN A 245 4.31 17.20 10.90
C GLN A 245 5.03 16.52 9.73
N ASN A 246 6.30 16.19 9.93
CA ASN A 246 7.07 15.38 8.99
C ASN A 246 6.51 13.94 8.88
N ARG A 247 6.42 13.42 7.65
CA ARG A 247 5.85 12.10 7.35
C ARG A 247 6.66 10.95 7.93
N MET A 248 8.00 10.98 7.83
CA MET A 248 8.86 9.94 8.39
C MET A 248 8.80 9.92 9.92
N ALA A 249 8.79 11.09 10.56
CA ALA A 249 8.62 11.20 12.01
C ALA A 249 7.26 10.64 12.46
N GLU A 250 6.19 10.92 11.71
CA GLU A 250 4.87 10.33 11.94
C GLU A 250 4.91 8.79 11.80
N SER A 251 5.56 8.28 10.76
CA SER A 251 5.70 6.84 10.54
C SER A 251 6.43 6.12 11.69
N LEU A 252 7.47 6.76 12.26
CA LEU A 252 8.18 6.28 13.44
C LEU A 252 7.28 6.20 14.69
N VAL A 253 6.51 7.26 14.97
CA VAL A 253 5.55 7.29 16.09
C VAL A 253 4.47 6.21 15.91
N LEU A 254 3.98 6.06 14.68
CA LEU A 254 3.01 5.02 14.35
C LEU A 254 3.58 3.63 14.58
N PHE A 255 4.78 3.36 14.08
CA PHE A 255 5.47 2.09 14.29
C PHE A 255 5.69 1.80 15.76
N GLU A 256 6.19 2.78 16.53
CA GLU A 256 6.42 2.64 17.97
C GLU A 256 5.14 2.23 18.72
N SER A 257 4.00 2.82 18.36
CA SER A 257 2.71 2.49 18.98
C SER A 257 2.22 1.07 18.62
N VAL A 258 2.56 0.59 17.41
CA VAL A 258 2.25 -0.77 16.96
C VAL A 258 3.15 -1.78 17.66
N VAL A 259 4.48 -1.68 17.52
CA VAL A 259 5.40 -2.73 17.99
C VAL A 259 5.45 -2.87 19.52
N ASN A 260 5.07 -1.84 20.26
CA ASN A 260 4.99 -1.88 21.72
C ASN A 260 3.56 -2.15 22.24
N SER A 261 2.60 -2.41 21.35
CA SER A 261 1.23 -2.76 21.72
C SER A 261 1.13 -4.15 22.33
N ARG A 262 0.35 -4.29 23.40
CA ARG A 262 0.08 -5.59 24.04
C ARG A 262 -0.61 -6.58 23.12
N TRP A 263 -1.36 -6.09 22.12
CA TRP A 263 -2.03 -6.94 21.12
C TRP A 263 -1.04 -7.76 20.28
N PHE A 264 0.22 -7.30 20.16
CA PHE A 264 1.21 -7.88 19.26
C PHE A 264 2.41 -8.48 19.99
N ALA A 265 2.28 -8.76 21.29
CA ALA A 265 3.38 -9.22 22.15
C ALA A 265 4.07 -10.51 21.67
N ARG A 266 3.40 -11.33 20.84
CA ARG A 266 3.95 -12.58 20.26
C ARG A 266 4.02 -12.54 18.73
N THR A 267 3.74 -11.38 18.13
CA THR A 267 3.66 -11.23 16.68
C THR A 267 5.03 -10.90 16.12
N SER A 268 5.37 -11.47 14.96
CA SER A 268 6.57 -11.08 14.23
C SER A 268 6.31 -9.90 13.31
N VAL A 269 7.32 -9.06 13.08
CA VAL A 269 7.18 -7.82 12.31
C VAL A 269 8.10 -7.87 11.10
N ILE A 270 7.52 -7.85 9.92
CA ILE A 270 8.22 -7.67 8.64
C ILE A 270 8.19 -6.17 8.34
N LEU A 271 9.36 -5.53 8.31
CA LEU A 271 9.48 -4.10 8.08
C LEU A 271 9.88 -3.84 6.63
N LEU A 272 8.95 -3.34 5.83
CA LEU A 272 9.22 -2.99 4.43
C LEU A 272 9.63 -1.52 4.34
N LEU A 273 10.92 -1.30 4.07
CA LEU A 273 11.49 0.00 3.76
C LEU A 273 11.32 0.25 2.26
N ASN A 274 10.14 0.73 1.89
CA ASN A 274 9.64 0.87 0.53
C ASN A 274 10.08 2.17 -0.14
N LYS A 275 9.85 2.29 -1.46
CA LYS A 275 10.19 3.44 -2.30
C LYS A 275 11.70 3.72 -2.34
N ILE A 276 12.51 2.65 -2.31
CA ILE A 276 13.99 2.75 -2.35
C ILE A 276 14.50 3.39 -3.65
N ASP A 277 13.76 3.22 -4.74
CA ASP A 277 14.00 3.84 -6.04
C ASP A 277 13.93 5.37 -5.97
N ILE A 278 12.83 5.90 -5.41
CA ILE A 278 12.64 7.35 -5.22
C ILE A 278 13.66 7.87 -4.19
N PHE A 279 13.88 7.14 -3.11
CA PHE A 279 14.87 7.50 -2.10
C PHE A 279 16.28 7.65 -2.67
N ARG A 280 16.71 6.70 -3.52
CA ARG A 280 18.02 6.72 -4.19
C ARG A 280 18.20 7.97 -5.07
N GLN A 281 17.15 8.43 -5.72
CA GLN A 281 17.18 9.62 -6.57
C GLN A 281 17.27 10.92 -5.75
N LYS A 282 16.64 10.95 -4.57
CA LYS A 282 16.54 12.15 -3.73
C LYS A 282 17.78 12.42 -2.88
N ILE A 283 18.38 11.39 -2.29
CA ILE A 283 19.50 11.54 -1.34
C ILE A 283 20.65 12.43 -1.86
N PRO A 284 21.09 12.36 -3.13
CA PRO A 284 22.13 13.25 -3.63
C PRO A 284 21.74 14.73 -3.71
N ARG A 285 20.44 15.03 -3.87
CA ARG A 285 19.90 16.38 -4.07
C ARG A 285 19.34 16.99 -2.79
N GLN A 286 18.86 16.15 -1.87
CA GLN A 286 18.24 16.51 -0.60
C GLN A 286 18.84 15.61 0.48
N PRO A 287 20.00 15.99 1.03
CA PRO A 287 20.70 15.18 2.02
C PRO A 287 19.82 14.81 3.22
N LEU A 288 19.95 13.58 3.71
CA LEU A 288 19.19 13.13 4.89
C LEU A 288 19.52 13.95 6.14
N SER A 289 20.75 14.46 6.24
CA SER A 289 21.24 15.28 7.37
C SER A 289 20.44 16.54 7.62
N ASP A 290 19.80 17.09 6.57
CA ASP A 290 19.02 18.33 6.67
C ASP A 290 17.73 18.14 7.48
N TYR A 291 17.24 16.89 7.54
CA TYR A 291 16.03 16.50 8.26
C TYR A 291 16.34 15.64 9.49
N PHE A 292 17.52 15.02 9.52
CA PHE A 292 18.01 14.17 10.60
C PHE A 292 19.43 14.62 10.99
N PRO A 293 19.58 15.65 11.85
CA PRO A 293 20.89 16.24 12.15
C PRO A 293 21.90 15.28 12.78
N GLU A 294 21.44 14.21 13.43
CA GLU A 294 22.30 13.17 14.00
C GLU A 294 22.89 12.21 12.95
N TYR A 295 22.41 12.25 11.72
CA TYR A 295 22.91 11.40 10.64
C TYR A 295 24.20 11.98 10.03
N THR A 296 25.28 11.21 10.12
CA THR A 296 26.62 11.61 9.65
C THR A 296 27.12 10.80 8.44
N GLY A 297 26.26 9.96 7.84
CA GLY A 297 26.64 9.04 6.76
C GLY A 297 26.81 9.69 5.38
N GLY A 298 26.56 11.00 5.24
CA GLY A 298 26.62 11.72 3.97
C GLY A 298 25.57 11.26 2.95
N ASN A 299 25.79 11.52 1.67
CA ASN A 299 24.82 11.23 0.59
C ASN A 299 24.84 9.75 0.13
N ASP A 300 25.30 8.83 0.97
CA ASP A 300 25.29 7.40 0.67
C ASP A 300 23.91 6.80 0.97
N VAL A 301 23.26 6.27 -0.06
CA VAL A 301 21.89 5.72 0.01
C VAL A 301 21.80 4.54 0.97
N ASN A 302 22.83 3.68 1.02
CA ASN A 302 22.82 2.50 1.90
C ASN A 302 23.01 2.91 3.36
N LYS A 303 23.90 3.86 3.65
CA LYS A 303 24.07 4.41 5.00
C LYS A 303 22.82 5.14 5.47
N ALA A 304 22.19 5.91 4.59
CA ALA A 304 20.94 6.62 4.88
C ALA A 304 19.80 5.64 5.18
N ALA A 305 19.62 4.60 4.36
CA ALA A 305 18.62 3.56 4.60
C ALA A 305 18.89 2.77 5.90
N LYS A 306 20.16 2.44 6.19
CA LYS A 306 20.56 1.79 7.46
C LYS A 306 20.28 2.68 8.68
N TYR A 307 20.49 3.99 8.56
CA TYR A 307 20.16 4.93 9.63
C TYR A 307 18.65 4.95 9.90
N ILE A 308 17.83 5.02 8.87
CA ILE A 308 16.36 4.96 9.03
C ILE A 308 15.97 3.62 9.66
N LEU A 309 16.50 2.50 9.18
CA LEU A 309 16.27 1.18 9.79
C LEU A 309 16.65 1.15 11.28
N TRP A 310 17.80 1.73 11.63
CA TRP A 310 18.25 1.82 13.01
C TRP A 310 17.26 2.61 13.89
N ARG A 311 16.71 3.72 13.38
CA ARG A 311 15.67 4.50 14.08
C ARG A 311 14.41 3.67 14.36
N PHE A 312 13.93 2.90 13.38
CA PHE A 312 12.80 1.98 13.59
C PHE A 312 13.15 0.86 14.57
N THR A 313 14.37 0.33 14.51
CA THR A 313 14.83 -0.71 15.44
C THR A 313 14.85 -0.20 16.88
N LEU A 314 15.28 1.05 17.12
CA LEU A 314 15.26 1.66 18.45
C LEU A 314 13.84 1.82 19.03
N ALA A 315 12.84 2.03 18.17
CA ALA A 315 11.45 2.13 18.60
C ALA A 315 10.87 0.79 19.11
N ASN A 316 11.49 -0.35 18.76
CA ASN A 316 11.06 -1.68 19.16
C ASN A 316 11.54 -2.05 20.59
N ARG A 317 10.93 -1.42 21.60
CA ARG A 317 11.25 -1.66 23.02
C ARG A 317 10.75 -3.02 23.51
N ALA A 318 9.67 -3.53 22.92
CA ALA A 318 9.13 -4.86 23.16
C ALA A 318 10.03 -5.99 22.64
N LYS A 319 11.07 -5.67 21.87
CA LYS A 319 12.03 -6.64 21.28
C LYS A 319 11.33 -7.72 20.45
N LEU A 320 10.28 -7.34 19.71
CA LEU A 320 9.65 -8.24 18.75
C LEU A 320 10.66 -8.64 17.67
N ASN A 321 10.50 -9.85 17.11
CA ASN A 321 11.30 -10.28 15.97
C ASN A 321 11.03 -9.38 14.76
N LEU A 322 12.05 -8.62 14.34
CA LEU A 322 11.96 -7.63 13.27
C LEU A 322 12.76 -8.09 12.05
N TYR A 323 12.09 -8.21 10.90
CA TYR A 323 12.67 -8.69 9.64
C TYR A 323 12.62 -7.55 8.60
N PRO A 324 13.70 -6.77 8.45
CA PRO A 324 13.70 -5.62 7.56
C PRO A 324 14.03 -6.00 6.11
N HIS A 325 13.31 -5.40 5.16
CA HIS A 325 13.55 -5.54 3.74
C HIS A 325 13.50 -4.18 3.03
N LEU A 326 14.49 -3.91 2.17
CA LEU A 326 14.42 -2.80 1.22
C LEU A 326 13.52 -3.21 0.06
N THR A 327 12.51 -2.40 -0.24
CA THR A 327 11.53 -2.73 -1.26
C THR A 327 11.26 -1.60 -2.24
N GLN A 328 10.90 -2.00 -3.45
CA GLN A 328 10.23 -1.19 -4.43
C GLN A 328 8.92 -1.92 -4.77
N ALA A 329 7.81 -1.51 -4.15
CA ALA A 329 6.53 -2.20 -4.30
C ALA A 329 6.00 -2.25 -5.75
N THR A 330 6.51 -1.38 -6.63
CA THR A 330 6.18 -1.36 -8.07
C THR A 330 7.06 -2.31 -8.90
N ASP A 331 8.06 -2.96 -8.31
CA ASP A 331 8.89 -3.99 -8.95
C ASP A 331 8.44 -5.38 -8.48
N THR A 332 7.77 -6.11 -9.38
CA THR A 332 7.26 -7.45 -9.12
C THR A 332 8.35 -8.46 -8.79
N SER A 333 9.54 -8.36 -9.39
CA SER A 333 10.66 -9.27 -9.11
C SER A 333 11.22 -9.04 -7.71
N ASN A 334 11.37 -7.77 -7.30
CA ASN A 334 11.79 -7.42 -5.95
C ASN A 334 10.78 -7.96 -4.91
N ILE A 335 9.48 -7.77 -5.14
CA ILE A 335 8.44 -8.25 -4.21
C ILE A 335 8.36 -9.78 -4.16
N ARG A 336 8.56 -10.50 -5.27
CA ARG A 336 8.66 -11.97 -5.25
C ARG A 336 9.77 -12.47 -4.32
N LEU A 337 10.96 -11.85 -4.36
CA LEU A 337 12.08 -12.22 -3.49
C LEU A 337 11.79 -11.92 -2.02
N VAL A 338 11.23 -10.74 -1.73
CA VAL A 338 10.86 -10.34 -0.36
C VAL A 338 9.83 -11.31 0.22
N PHE A 339 8.78 -11.65 -0.55
CA PHE A 339 7.74 -12.55 -0.06
C PHE A 339 8.20 -14.01 0.05
N ALA A 340 9.20 -14.44 -0.72
CA ALA A 340 9.85 -15.73 -0.48
C ALA A 340 10.52 -15.78 0.89
N ALA A 341 11.24 -14.72 1.28
CA ALA A 341 11.86 -14.61 2.61
C ALA A 341 10.81 -14.51 3.74
N VAL A 342 9.71 -13.79 3.50
CA VAL A 342 8.56 -13.73 4.42
C VAL A 342 7.94 -15.11 4.60
N LYS A 343 7.72 -15.86 3.51
CA LYS A 343 7.20 -17.23 3.57
C LYS A 343 8.07 -18.12 4.44
N GLU A 344 9.39 -18.06 4.26
CA GLU A 344 10.34 -18.83 5.07
C GLU A 344 10.25 -18.46 6.56
N THR A 345 10.17 -17.16 6.85
CA THR A 345 10.03 -16.66 8.22
C THR A 345 8.74 -17.16 8.88
N LEU A 346 7.62 -17.14 8.15
CA LEU A 346 6.33 -17.64 8.63
C LEU A 346 6.38 -19.15 8.92
N LEU A 347 7.01 -19.93 8.04
CA LEU A 347 7.19 -21.37 8.23
C LEU A 347 8.07 -21.68 9.44
N GLN A 348 9.19 -20.98 9.61
CA GLN A 348 10.09 -21.17 10.76
C GLN A 348 9.38 -20.85 12.08
N ASN A 349 8.57 -19.79 12.14
CA ASN A 349 7.81 -19.44 13.33
C ASN A 349 6.74 -20.51 13.65
N SER A 350 6.02 -21.02 12.64
CA SER A 350 5.05 -22.11 12.83
C SER A 350 5.68 -23.40 13.34
N LEU A 351 6.84 -23.77 12.80
CA LEU A 351 7.59 -24.95 13.24
C LEU A 351 8.06 -24.82 14.69
N ARG A 352 8.46 -23.62 15.13
CA ARG A 352 8.78 -23.34 16.54
C ARG A 352 7.56 -23.42 17.45
N GLU A 353 6.41 -22.89 17.01
CA GLU A 353 5.17 -22.95 17.79
C GLU A 353 4.64 -24.38 17.95
N THR A 354 4.91 -25.26 16.98
CA THR A 354 4.54 -26.68 17.02
C THR A 354 5.55 -27.57 17.74
N GLY A 355 6.70 -27.02 18.19
CA GLY A 355 7.75 -27.76 18.89
C GLY A 355 8.57 -28.70 18.00
N LEU A 356 8.54 -28.48 16.67
CA LEU A 356 9.32 -29.23 15.70
C LEU A 356 10.73 -28.65 15.45
N LEU A 357 11.04 -27.50 16.06
CA LEU A 357 12.31 -26.77 15.99
C LEU A 357 12.82 -26.34 17.37
#